data_AF-A0A3D0XRT8-F1
#
_entry.id   AF-A0A3D0XRT8-F1
#
_cell.length_a   1.000
_cell.length_b   1.000
_cell.length_c   1.000
_cell.angle_alpha   90.00
_cell.angle_beta   90.00
_cell.angle_gamma   90.00
#
_symmetry.space_group_name_H-M   'P 1'
#
loop_
_entity.id
_entity.type
_entity.pdbx_description
1 polymer ?
#
loop_
_entity_poly.entity_id
_entity_poly.type
_entity_poly.pdbx_seq_one_letter_code
_entity_poly.pdbx_strand_id
1 'polypeptide(L)'
;LYNDNPRLNPDAKRIPCVYGVTDAIRALAGGAGSDRGTGGMATKVTAAEMANDAGIPCVVMSGANPRDLYDLFDGVIVGTSFFPAKGK
;
A
#
# COMPACT_ATOMS: atom_id res chain seq x y z
N LEU A 1 -3.46 -0.16 1.38
CA LEU A 1 -3.91 1.20 1.03
C LEU A 1 -5.40 1.16 0.69
N TYR A 2 -6.17 2.15 1.12
CA TYR A 2 -7.60 2.26 0.82
C TYR A 2 -7.86 3.60 0.13
N ASN A 3 -8.96 3.69 -0.60
CA ASN A 3 -9.41 4.94 -1.23
C ASN A 3 -10.03 5.94 -0.23
N ASP A 4 -10.28 5.51 1.01
CA ASP A 4 -10.74 6.32 2.14
C ASP A 4 -10.32 5.64 3.46
N ASN A 5 -10.54 6.28 4.61
CA ASN A 5 -10.23 5.72 5.92
C ASN A 5 -11.25 4.63 6.31
N PRO A 6 -10.87 3.33 6.33
CA PRO A 6 -11.80 2.23 6.60
C PRO A 6 -12.31 2.19 8.05
N ARG A 7 -11.75 3.01 8.95
CA ARG A 7 -12.26 3.16 10.32
C ARG A 7 -13.44 4.12 10.43
N LEU A 8 -13.56 5.03 9.47
CA LEU A 8 -14.58 6.08 9.44
C LEU A 8 -15.62 5.85 8.35
N ASN A 9 -15.18 5.32 7.21
CA ASN A 9 -16.02 5.01 6.07
C ASN A 9 -16.08 3.49 5.86
N PRO A 10 -17.24 2.83 6.12
CA PRO A 10 -17.39 1.39 5.89
C PRO A 10 -17.34 1.02 4.39
N ASP A 11 -17.58 1.98 3.48
CA ASP A 11 -17.50 1.78 2.04
C ASP A 11 -16.08 1.91 1.47
N ALA A 12 -15.07 2.15 2.34
CA ALA A 12 -13.69 2.25 1.93
C ALA A 12 -13.21 0.94 1.27
N LYS A 13 -12.73 1.05 0.04
CA LYS A 13 -12.24 -0.07 -0.77
C LYS A 13 -10.72 -0.09 -0.80
N ARG A 14 -10.17 -1.30 -0.69
CA ARG A 14 -8.73 -1.52 -0.82
C ARG A 14 -8.30 -1.20 -2.26
N ILE A 15 -7.19 -0.49 -2.40
CA ILE A 15 -6.53 -0.31 -3.68
C ILE A 15 -5.61 -1.52 -3.88
N PRO A 16 -5.87 -2.40 -4.86
CA PRO A 16 -5.11 -3.65 -5.01
C PRO A 16 -3.71 -3.41 -5.60
N CYS A 17 -3.59 -2.46 -6.53
CA CYS A 17 -2.36 -2.18 -7.26
C CYS A 17 -2.14 -0.67 -7.42
N VAL A 18 -0.88 -0.25 -7.38
CA VAL A 18 -0.42 1.11 -7.65
C VAL A 18 0.77 1.05 -8.60
N TYR A 19 0.72 1.81 -9.69
CA TYR A 19 1.81 1.92 -10.67
C TYR A 19 2.42 3.32 -10.59
N GLY A 20 3.59 3.42 -9.95
CA GLY A 20 4.17 4.70 -9.56
C GLY A 20 3.39 5.37 -8.43
N VAL A 21 4.11 5.95 -7.46
CA VAL A 21 3.48 6.69 -6.36
C VAL A 21 3.24 8.12 -6.82
N THR A 22 1.98 8.47 -7.04
CA THR A 22 1.55 9.82 -7.43
C THR A 22 1.17 10.66 -6.22
N ASP A 23 1.03 11.98 -6.38
CA ASP A 23 0.53 12.87 -5.33
C ASP A 23 -0.85 12.45 -4.80
N ALA A 24 -1.72 11.93 -5.67
CA ALA A 24 -3.02 11.38 -5.26
C ALA A 24 -2.86 10.17 -4.31
N ILE A 25 -1.91 9.28 -4.59
CA ILE A 25 -1.61 8.13 -3.72
C ILE A 25 -1.03 8.60 -2.38
N ARG A 26 -0.15 9.62 -2.39
CA ARG A 26 0.39 10.21 -1.16
C ARG A 26 -0.71 10.85 -0.32
N ALA A 27 -1.65 11.57 -0.94
CA ALA A 27 -2.78 12.19 -0.27
C ALA A 27 -3.69 11.16 0.42
N LEU A 28 -4.00 10.05 -0.26
CA LEU A 28 -4.78 8.94 0.31
C LEU A 28 -4.10 8.31 1.53
N ALA A 29 -2.76 8.27 1.54
CA ALA A 29 -2.00 7.71 2.65
C ALA A 29 -1.82 8.68 3.83
N GLY A 30 -1.89 10.00 3.57
CA GLY A 30 -1.71 11.06 4.55
C GLY A 30 -2.92 11.32 5.46
N GLY A 31 -4.14 11.06 4.98
CA GLY A 31 -5.37 11.25 5.76
C GLY A 31 -5.67 10.16 6.81
N ALA A 32 -5.04 9.00 6.68
CA ALA A 32 -5.26 7.86 7.59
C ALA A 32 -4.38 7.98 8.85
N GLY A 33 -4.74 8.91 9.75
CA GLY A 33 -4.15 9.01 11.08
C GLY A 33 -4.56 7.82 11.95
N SER A 34 -3.61 6.98 12.36
CA SER A 34 -3.80 6.01 13.43
C SER A 34 -3.01 6.44 14.67
N ASP A 35 -3.69 6.63 15.80
CA ASP A 35 -3.15 7.00 17.12
C ASP A 35 -2.11 6.03 17.73
N ARG A 36 -1.73 4.96 17.02
CA ARG A 36 -0.77 3.96 17.50
C ARG A 36 0.46 3.88 16.58
N GLY A 37 1.52 4.59 16.96
CA GLY A 37 2.94 4.21 16.78
C GLY A 37 3.58 4.18 15.37
N THR A 38 4.84 4.62 15.33
CA THR A 38 5.95 4.20 14.43
C THR A 38 5.87 4.41 12.92
N GLY A 39 4.91 5.20 12.40
CA GLY A 39 4.84 5.56 10.97
C GLY A 39 3.65 4.90 10.26
N GLY A 40 2.63 5.71 9.98
CA GLY A 40 1.33 5.29 9.44
C GLY A 40 1.38 4.77 8.00
N MET A 41 0.26 4.91 7.29
CA MET A 41 0.22 4.53 5.86
C MET A 41 1.13 5.42 5.02
N ALA A 42 1.26 6.71 5.35
CA ALA A 42 2.16 7.65 4.68
C ALA A 42 3.61 7.13 4.60
N THR A 43 4.19 6.72 5.73
CA THR A 43 5.57 6.19 5.78
C THR A 43 5.76 4.95 4.91
N LYS A 44 4.76 4.06 4.87
CA LYS A 44 4.80 2.85 4.03
C LYS A 44 4.72 3.19 2.54
N VAL A 45 3.93 4.20 2.17
CA VAL A 45 3.88 4.70 0.79
C VAL A 45 5.23 5.34 0.40
N THR A 46 5.85 6.11 1.27
CA THR A 46 7.20 6.67 1.02
C THR A 46 8.24 5.56 0.83
N ALA A 47 8.23 4.51 1.66
CA ALA A 47 9.13 3.38 1.47
C ALA A 47 8.88 2.64 0.15
N ALA A 48 7.60 2.46 -0.22
CA ALA A 48 7.24 1.84 -1.50
C ALA A 48 7.66 2.69 -2.70
N GLU A 49 7.58 4.02 -2.59
CA GLU A 49 8.08 4.96 -3.58
C GLU A 49 9.59 4.79 -3.79
N MET A 50 10.37 4.79 -2.71
CA MET A 50 11.82 4.58 -2.77
C MET A 50 12.19 3.23 -3.42
N ALA A 51 11.46 2.16 -3.10
CA ALA A 51 11.66 0.86 -3.73
C ALA A 51 11.34 0.88 -5.24
N ASN A 52 10.20 1.48 -5.60
CA ASN A 52 9.78 1.61 -7.00
C ASN A 52 10.73 2.48 -7.83
N ASP A 53 11.30 3.53 -7.25
CA ASP A 53 12.29 4.39 -7.91
C ASP A 53 13.57 3.63 -8.25
N ALA A 54 13.92 2.64 -7.43
CA ALA A 54 14.98 1.67 -7.69
C ALA A 54 14.56 0.52 -8.61
N GLY A 55 13.34 0.55 -9.17
CA GLY A 55 12.81 -0.49 -10.05
C GLY A 55 12.34 -1.75 -9.33
N ILE A 56 12.18 -1.72 -8.01
CA ILE A 56 11.83 -2.89 -7.19
C ILE A 56 10.33 -2.85 -6.85
N PRO A 57 9.53 -3.82 -7.34
CA PRO A 57 8.15 -4.00 -6.88
C PRO A 57 8.10 -4.37 -5.41
N CYS A 58 7.09 -3.91 -4.70
CA CYS A 58 6.88 -4.27 -3.30
C CYS A 58 5.39 -4.38 -2.97
N VAL A 59 5.06 -4.93 -1.80
CA VAL A 59 3.68 -5.09 -1.34
C VAL A 59 3.55 -4.63 0.10
N VAL A 60 2.46 -3.94 0.39
CA VAL A 60 2.01 -3.65 1.76
C VAL A 60 0.83 -4.57 2.07
N MET A 61 1.03 -5.50 2.99
CA MET A 61 0.03 -6.48 3.42
C MET A 61 -0.05 -6.57 4.95
N SER A 62 -1.07 -7.27 5.46
CA SER A 62 -1.19 -7.53 6.89
C SER A 62 -0.14 -8.54 7.35
N GLY A 63 0.56 -8.25 8.44
CA GLY A 63 1.48 -9.20 9.08
C GLY A 63 0.80 -10.15 10.07
N ALA A 64 -0.53 -10.05 10.25
CA ALA A 64 -1.24 -10.82 11.28
C ALA A 64 -1.32 -12.33 10.96
N ASN A 65 -1.33 -12.69 9.67
CA ASN A 65 -1.31 -14.08 9.22
C ASN A 65 -0.15 -14.31 8.24
N PRO A 66 0.97 -14.89 8.69
CA PRO A 66 2.12 -15.15 7.82
C PRO A 66 1.84 -16.06 6.63
N ARG A 67 0.78 -16.88 6.68
CA ARG A 67 0.40 -17.76 5.56
C ARG A 67 -0.02 -16.99 4.31
N ASP A 68 -0.46 -15.74 4.46
CA ASP A 68 -0.84 -14.86 3.35
C ASP A 68 0.36 -14.59 2.40
N LEU A 69 1.60 -14.88 2.82
CA LEU A 69 2.77 -14.85 1.94
C LEU A 69 2.69 -15.88 0.81
N TYR A 70 2.13 -17.06 1.05
CA TYR A 70 1.98 -18.08 0.00
C TYR A 70 0.96 -17.61 -1.04
N ASP A 71 -0.18 -17.12 -0.57
CA ASP A 71 -1.23 -16.52 -1.40
C ASP A 71 -0.68 -15.38 -2.27
N LEU A 72 0.20 -14.53 -1.72
CA LEU A 72 0.91 -13.49 -2.48
C LEU A 72 1.70 -14.07 -3.66
N PHE A 73 2.47 -15.14 -3.42
CA PHE A 73 3.28 -15.79 -4.47
C PHE A 73 2.41 -16.53 -5.50
N ASP A 74 1.22 -16.99 -5.11
CA ASP A 74 0.22 -17.57 -6.00
C ASP A 74 -0.57 -16.49 -6.78
N GLY A 75 -0.27 -15.21 -6.59
CA GLY A 75 -0.87 -14.09 -7.32
C GLY A 75 -2.19 -13.60 -6.72
N VAL A 76 -2.56 -14.05 -5.53
CA VAL A 76 -3.74 -13.59 -4.81
C VAL A 76 -3.50 -12.19 -4.24
N ILE A 77 -4.54 -11.34 -4.29
CA ILE A 77 -4.47 -9.97 -3.79
C ILE A 77 -4.62 -9.95 -2.26
N VAL A 78 -3.50 -10.08 -1.54
CA VAL A 78 -3.47 -10.06 -0.07
C VAL A 78 -3.23 -8.67 0.54
N GLY A 79 -2.98 -7.67 -0.29
CA GLY A 79 -2.62 -6.32 0.15
C GLY A 79 -2.73 -5.27 -0.96
N THR A 80 -1.85 -4.28 -0.92
CA THR A 80 -1.64 -3.33 -2.02
C THR A 80 -0.25 -3.55 -2.60
N SER A 81 -0.18 -3.95 -3.87
CA SER A 81 1.07 -4.09 -4.61
C SER A 81 1.46 -2.76 -5.25
N PHE A 82 2.71 -2.39 -5.11
CA PHE A 82 3.31 -1.19 -5.66
C PHE A 82 4.33 -1.62 -6.73
N PHE A 83 4.17 -1.05 -7.92
CA PHE A 83 5.04 -1.31 -9.05
C PHE A 83 5.70 -0.01 -9.51
N PRO A 84 6.91 -0.07 -10.09
CA PRO A 84 7.51 1.06 -10.79
C PRO A 84 6.54 1.63 -11.84
N ALA A 85 6.64 2.94 -12.10
CA ALA A 85 5.84 3.57 -13.14
C ALA A 85 6.11 2.89 -14.50
N LYS A 86 5.04 2.67 -15.29
CA LYS A 86 5.19 2.11 -16.63
C LYS A 86 5.87 3.16 -17.53
N GLY A 87 7.11 2.90 -17.95
CA GLY A 87 7.83 3.72 -18.93
C GLY A 87 8.99 4.56 -18.39
N LYS A 88 9.93 3.94 -17.66
CA LYS A 88 11.32 4.44 -17.62
C LYS A 88 12.15 3.70 -18.66
#